data_AF-C1LM11-F1
#
_entry.id   AF-C1LM11-F1
#
_cell.length_a   1.000
_cell.length_b   1.000
_cell.length_c   1.000
_cell.angle_alpha   90.00
_cell.angle_beta   90.00
_cell.angle_gamma   90.00
#
_symmetry.space_group_name_H-M   'P 1'
#
loop_
_entity.id
_entity.type
_entity.pdbx_description
1 polymer ?
#
loop_
_entity_poly.entity_id
_entity_poly.type
_entity_poly.pdbx_seq_one_letter_code
_entity_poly.pdbx_strand_id
1 'polypeptide(L)'
;MFSNILFFIFFHSMVMYCNGVEDEEEYLEPEVKDEIMKYSYAFFKFLHSLYINLVQETLLNPSSGQEAVWSECKRLEYLHFTETAVDYMTEQKEVNETLLRLYKDRLDHASTMEKTTMFSVKEHNLFINRSEEKWSAQKRLNEVEKKYFAQTEQNENKNQRKVLQEFTQSYNDVYNQFFKVKNLLMKAVETANKYRKSSNRGRLFNKYRESGLELNDAFYDLANMIGEAEYRRFELCKTLPSEERFTTMLNLMDNGEITCKLLDKNWLVPPPEVVFSGLMKKSS
;
A
#
# COMPACT_ATOMS: atom_id res chain seq x y z
N MET A 1 -22.76 -22.71 -1.96
CA MET A 1 -22.37 -22.55 -3.39
C MET A 1 -21.38 -21.39 -3.63
N PHE A 2 -20.66 -20.91 -2.61
CA PHE A 2 -19.64 -19.84 -2.74
C PHE A 2 -18.20 -20.35 -2.87
N SER A 3 -18.00 -21.67 -3.03
CA SER A 3 -16.67 -22.29 -2.95
C SER A 3 -15.92 -22.42 -4.27
N ASN A 4 -16.55 -22.17 -5.42
CA ASN A 4 -15.96 -22.50 -6.74
C ASN A 4 -15.50 -21.30 -7.56
N ILE A 5 -15.78 -20.06 -7.14
CA ILE A 5 -15.32 -18.85 -7.86
C ILE A 5 -13.90 -18.46 -7.43
N LEU A 6 -13.51 -18.76 -6.18
CA LEU A 6 -12.16 -18.54 -5.68
C LEU A 6 -11.11 -19.46 -6.33
N PHE A 7 -11.54 -20.62 -6.86
CA PHE A 7 -10.63 -21.58 -7.51
C PHE A 7 -10.25 -21.18 -8.93
N PHE A 8 -11.08 -20.39 -9.64
CA PHE A 8 -10.80 -19.94 -11.00
C PHE A 8 -9.85 -18.73 -11.06
N ILE A 9 -9.85 -17.89 -10.02
CA ILE A 9 -8.92 -16.76 -9.92
C ILE A 9 -7.48 -17.26 -9.69
N PHE A 10 -7.30 -18.38 -8.98
CA PHE A 10 -5.98 -18.98 -8.76
C PHE A 10 -5.30 -19.50 -10.04
N PHE A 11 -6.07 -19.96 -11.04
CA PHE A 11 -5.50 -20.57 -12.24
C PHE A 11 -5.12 -19.58 -13.34
N HIS A 12 -5.74 -18.39 -13.41
CA HIS A 12 -5.32 -17.37 -14.38
C HIS A 12 -4.02 -16.67 -13.96
N SER A 13 -3.74 -16.57 -12.67
CA SER A 13 -2.51 -15.97 -12.15
C SER A 13 -1.25 -16.82 -12.41
N MET A 14 -1.39 -18.16 -12.47
CA MET A 14 -0.25 -19.05 -12.77
C MET A 14 0.04 -19.19 -14.27
N VAL A 15 -0.96 -19.00 -15.16
CA VAL A 15 -0.79 -19.28 -16.59
C VAL A 15 -0.23 -18.09 -17.38
N MET A 16 -0.35 -16.85 -16.89
CA MET A 16 0.21 -15.69 -17.60
C MET A 16 1.73 -15.48 -17.41
N TYR A 17 2.41 -16.26 -16.58
CA TYR A 17 3.87 -16.15 -16.37
C TYR A 17 4.71 -17.23 -17.08
N CYS A 18 4.11 -18.10 -17.90
CA CYS A 18 4.81 -19.24 -18.52
C CYS A 18 4.88 -19.22 -20.05
N ASN A 19 4.80 -18.07 -20.71
CA ASN A 19 5.12 -17.98 -22.14
C ASN A 19 6.40 -17.18 -22.34
N GLY A 20 7.46 -17.89 -22.71
CA GLY A 20 8.81 -17.38 -22.85
C GLY A 20 9.02 -16.45 -24.04
N VAL A 21 9.86 -15.45 -23.79
CA VAL A 21 10.86 -14.93 -24.72
C VAL A 21 12.12 -14.76 -23.87
N GLU A 22 13.17 -15.50 -24.22
CA GLU A 22 14.50 -15.35 -23.65
C GLU A 22 15.12 -14.05 -24.17
N ASP A 23 14.88 -12.96 -23.47
CA ASP A 23 15.79 -11.82 -23.47
C ASP A 23 16.51 -11.83 -22.10
N GLU A 24 17.81 -11.55 -22.07
CA GLU A 24 18.63 -11.41 -20.86
C GLU A 24 18.20 -10.16 -20.02
N GLU A 25 16.91 -10.03 -19.71
CA GLU A 25 16.42 -9.10 -18.71
C GLU A 25 16.71 -9.69 -17.32
N GLU A 26 17.52 -8.98 -16.56
CA GLU A 26 18.00 -9.35 -15.22
C GLU A 26 16.82 -9.50 -14.22
N TYR A 27 16.20 -10.68 -14.24
CA TYR A 27 14.99 -11.03 -13.49
C TYR A 27 15.23 -10.93 -11.98
N LEU A 28 14.30 -10.32 -11.22
CA LEU A 28 14.36 -10.39 -9.75
C LEU A 28 14.32 -11.84 -9.28
N GLU A 29 15.02 -12.12 -8.17
CA GLU A 29 15.04 -13.45 -7.56
C GLU A 29 13.63 -13.94 -7.21
N PRO A 30 13.35 -15.27 -7.31
CA PRO A 30 12.04 -15.82 -7.01
C PRO A 30 11.51 -15.47 -5.61
N GLU A 31 12.38 -15.43 -4.60
CA GLU A 31 12.02 -15.07 -3.21
C GLU A 31 11.50 -13.63 -3.11
N VAL A 32 12.12 -12.69 -3.84
CA VAL A 32 11.68 -11.29 -3.90
C VAL A 32 10.28 -11.20 -4.51
N LYS A 33 10.05 -11.88 -5.64
CA LYS A 33 8.75 -11.87 -6.32
C LYS A 33 7.63 -12.42 -5.44
N ASP A 34 7.90 -13.50 -4.72
CA ASP A 34 6.94 -14.11 -3.81
C ASP A 34 6.57 -13.17 -2.64
N GLU A 35 7.54 -12.48 -2.03
CA GLU A 35 7.23 -11.50 -0.98
C GLU A 35 6.51 -10.24 -1.50
N ILE A 36 6.83 -9.77 -2.73
CA ILE A 36 6.07 -8.68 -3.38
C ILE A 36 4.59 -9.09 -3.55
N MET A 37 4.34 -10.31 -4.04
CA MET A 37 2.98 -10.83 -4.21
C MET A 37 2.25 -10.95 -2.87
N LYS A 38 2.91 -11.45 -1.82
CA LYS A 38 2.35 -11.54 -0.46
C LYS A 38 1.99 -10.16 0.09
N TYR A 39 2.85 -9.16 -0.10
CA TYR A 39 2.60 -7.79 0.32
C TYR A 39 1.41 -7.17 -0.43
N SER A 40 1.40 -7.25 -1.77
CA SER A 40 0.28 -6.80 -2.60
C SER A 40 -1.05 -7.44 -2.17
N TYR A 41 -1.07 -8.74 -1.92
CA TYR A 41 -2.27 -9.44 -1.46
C TYR A 41 -2.69 -9.03 -0.04
N ALA A 42 -1.73 -8.77 0.86
CA ALA A 42 -2.03 -8.23 2.18
C ALA A 42 -2.64 -6.81 2.09
N PHE A 43 -2.15 -5.99 1.16
CA PHE A 43 -2.70 -4.68 0.86
C PHE A 43 -4.15 -4.76 0.36
N PHE A 44 -4.45 -5.68 -0.56
CA PHE A 44 -5.82 -5.93 -1.03
C PHE A 44 -6.77 -6.28 0.14
N LYS A 45 -6.35 -7.17 1.04
CA LYS A 45 -7.15 -7.54 2.22
C LYS A 45 -7.36 -6.35 3.17
N PHE A 46 -6.34 -5.50 3.32
CA PHE A 46 -6.44 -4.26 4.09
C PHE A 46 -7.51 -3.33 3.51
N LEU A 47 -7.49 -3.06 2.21
CA LEU A 47 -8.49 -2.22 1.53
C LEU A 47 -9.93 -2.74 1.72
N HIS A 48 -10.12 -4.06 1.62
CA HIS A 48 -11.43 -4.68 1.91
C HIS A 48 -11.89 -4.47 3.36
N SER A 49 -10.99 -4.66 4.33
CA SER A 49 -11.32 -4.43 5.73
C SER A 49 -11.61 -2.95 6.03
N LEU A 50 -10.92 -2.03 5.36
CA LEU A 50 -11.18 -0.59 5.42
C LEU A 50 -12.60 -0.27 4.95
N TYR A 51 -13.01 -0.81 3.79
CA TYR A 51 -14.37 -0.66 3.28
C TYR A 51 -15.41 -1.20 4.26
N ILE A 52 -15.20 -2.41 4.78
CA ILE A 52 -16.14 -3.06 5.71
C ILE A 52 -16.30 -2.22 6.99
N ASN A 53 -15.18 -1.79 7.59
CA ASN A 53 -15.17 -0.95 8.78
C ASN A 53 -15.88 0.38 8.50
N LEU A 54 -15.54 1.05 7.40
CA LEU A 54 -16.14 2.32 7.00
C LEU A 54 -17.66 2.21 6.80
N VAL A 55 -18.15 1.16 6.15
CA VAL A 55 -19.60 0.93 5.99
C VAL A 55 -20.28 0.78 7.34
N GLN A 56 -19.72 0.02 8.28
CA GLN A 56 -20.36 -0.16 9.59
C GLN A 56 -20.33 1.11 10.43
N GLU A 57 -19.19 1.79 10.50
CA GLU A 57 -19.07 3.00 11.31
C GLU A 57 -19.97 4.12 10.80
N THR A 58 -20.05 4.31 9.49
CA THR A 58 -20.94 5.32 8.90
C THR A 58 -22.42 4.92 8.95
N LEU A 59 -22.72 3.63 9.11
CA LEU A 59 -24.08 3.14 9.36
C LEU A 59 -24.51 3.46 10.80
N LEU A 60 -23.66 3.14 11.78
CA LEU A 60 -23.92 3.30 13.21
C LEU A 60 -23.82 4.77 13.65
N ASN A 61 -22.88 5.51 13.07
CA ASN A 61 -22.60 6.90 13.38
C ASN A 61 -22.41 7.73 12.09
N PRO A 62 -23.50 8.16 11.43
CA PRO A 62 -23.42 8.84 10.14
C PRO A 62 -22.72 10.20 10.16
N SER A 63 -22.69 10.90 11.29
CA SER A 63 -22.10 12.24 11.40
C SER A 63 -20.58 12.21 11.49
N SER A 64 -20.00 11.26 12.24
CA SER A 64 -18.54 11.20 12.47
C SER A 64 -17.89 9.85 12.21
N GLY A 65 -18.62 8.82 11.76
CA GLY A 65 -18.06 7.48 11.52
C GLY A 65 -16.90 7.47 10.49
N GLN A 66 -16.99 8.26 9.42
CA GLN A 66 -15.88 8.38 8.46
C GLN A 66 -14.62 9.01 9.08
N GLU A 67 -14.81 10.03 9.92
CA GLU A 67 -13.71 10.74 10.60
C GLU A 67 -13.01 9.82 11.60
N ALA A 68 -13.78 9.00 12.32
CA ALA A 68 -13.24 7.99 13.22
C ALA A 68 -12.38 6.97 12.48
N VAL A 69 -12.89 6.42 11.37
CA VAL A 69 -12.14 5.45 10.55
C VAL A 69 -10.88 6.09 9.95
N TRP A 70 -10.96 7.36 9.52
CA TRP A 70 -9.81 8.08 9.00
C TRP A 70 -8.72 8.31 10.05
N SER A 71 -9.11 8.77 11.24
CA SER A 71 -8.20 8.99 12.37
C SER A 71 -7.52 7.70 12.79
N GLU A 72 -8.28 6.60 12.86
CA GLU A 72 -7.73 5.30 13.22
C GLU A 72 -6.81 4.72 12.16
N CYS A 73 -7.15 4.87 10.87
CA CYS A 73 -6.27 4.53 9.77
C CYS A 73 -4.94 5.26 9.90
N LYS A 74 -4.96 6.59 10.06
CA LYS A 74 -3.73 7.37 10.20
C LYS A 74 -2.91 6.92 11.40
N ARG A 75 -3.55 6.69 12.55
CA ARG A 75 -2.87 6.23 13.76
C ARG A 75 -2.13 4.91 13.53
N LEU A 76 -2.78 3.95 12.88
CA LEU A 76 -2.18 2.65 12.58
C LEU A 76 -1.06 2.75 11.54
N GLU A 77 -1.29 3.46 10.43
CA GLU A 77 -0.26 3.64 9.41
C GLU A 77 0.96 4.38 9.97
N TYR A 78 0.73 5.46 10.73
CA TYR A 78 1.78 6.26 11.37
C TYR A 78 2.63 5.43 12.33
N LEU A 79 1.99 4.60 13.16
CA LEU A 79 2.70 3.68 14.04
C LEU A 79 3.58 2.70 13.26
N HIS A 80 3.03 2.00 12.29
CA HIS A 80 3.77 0.93 11.62
C HIS A 80 4.86 1.44 10.67
N PHE A 81 4.66 2.57 9.97
CA PHE A 81 5.73 3.10 9.13
C PHE A 81 6.87 3.66 9.98
N THR A 82 6.57 4.30 11.12
CA THR A 82 7.62 4.82 12.01
C THR A 82 8.41 3.69 12.65
N GLU A 83 7.75 2.61 13.07
CA GLU A 83 8.40 1.37 13.52
C GLU A 83 9.30 0.79 12.43
N THR A 84 8.78 0.63 11.22
CA THR A 84 9.53 0.09 10.07
C THR A 84 10.75 0.95 9.72
N ALA A 85 10.61 2.28 9.76
CA ALA A 85 11.70 3.20 9.51
C ALA A 85 12.77 3.13 10.60
N VAL A 86 12.39 3.09 11.89
CA VAL A 86 13.35 2.94 12.99
C VAL A 86 14.12 1.61 12.89
N ASP A 87 13.42 0.51 12.61
CA ASP A 87 14.03 -0.80 12.37
C ASP A 87 15.04 -0.71 11.21
N TYR A 88 14.60 -0.20 10.06
CA TYR A 88 15.44 -0.07 8.86
C TYR A 88 16.68 0.80 9.08
N MET A 89 16.54 1.90 9.84
CA MET A 89 17.63 2.82 10.16
C MET A 89 18.62 2.24 11.18
N THR A 90 18.13 1.55 12.22
CA THR A 90 18.97 1.01 13.29
C THR A 90 19.91 -0.09 12.79
N GLU A 91 19.51 -0.80 11.73
CA GLU A 91 20.30 -1.86 11.12
C GLU A 91 21.41 -1.38 10.17
N GLN A 92 21.52 -0.08 9.89
CA GLN A 92 22.55 0.48 9.01
C GLN A 92 23.88 0.70 9.76
N LYS A 93 25.00 0.51 9.06
CA LYS A 93 26.35 0.72 9.63
C LYS A 93 26.68 2.20 9.87
N GLU A 94 26.20 3.09 9.00
CA GLU A 94 26.41 4.54 9.09
C GLU A 94 25.06 5.23 9.27
N VAL A 95 24.58 5.26 10.52
CA VAL A 95 23.30 5.88 10.85
C VAL A 95 23.47 7.39 10.97
N ASN A 96 22.64 8.16 10.26
CA ASN A 96 22.46 9.56 10.60
C ASN A 96 21.74 9.66 11.96
N GLU A 97 22.51 9.86 13.03
CA GLU A 97 22.01 9.86 14.42
C GLU A 97 20.89 10.87 14.65
N THR A 98 20.96 12.03 13.98
CA THR A 98 19.93 13.08 14.10
C THR A 98 18.61 12.61 13.47
N LEU A 99 18.67 11.99 12.29
CA LEU A 99 17.49 11.46 11.62
C LEU A 99 16.91 10.26 12.39
N LEU A 100 17.75 9.37 12.93
CA LEU A 100 17.28 8.23 13.73
C LEU A 100 16.56 8.73 14.99
N ARG A 101 17.09 9.75 15.66
CA ARG A 101 16.44 10.37 16.81
C ARG A 101 15.07 10.93 16.43
N LEU A 102 14.98 11.64 15.30
CA LEU A 102 13.70 12.14 14.80
C LEU A 102 12.66 11.02 14.62
N TYR A 103 13.04 9.90 13.99
CA TYR A 103 12.13 8.77 13.79
C TYR A 103 11.77 8.05 15.08
N LYS A 104 12.69 7.98 16.06
CA LYS A 104 12.38 7.47 17.42
C LYS A 104 11.37 8.37 18.14
N ASP A 105 11.58 9.69 18.09
CA ASP A 105 10.62 10.65 18.67
C ASP A 105 9.23 10.54 18.00
N ARG A 106 9.19 10.30 16.67
CA ARG A 106 7.95 10.03 15.94
C ARG A 106 7.28 8.73 16.36
N LEU A 107 8.04 7.66 16.57
CA LEU A 107 7.54 6.36 17.03
C LEU A 107 7.00 6.45 18.47
N ASP A 108 7.69 7.17 19.36
CA ASP A 108 7.22 7.43 20.73
C ASP A 108 5.90 8.21 20.71
N HIS A 109 5.79 9.22 19.84
CA HIS A 109 4.53 9.92 19.61
C HIS A 109 3.44 8.97 19.09
N ALA A 110 3.73 8.18 18.05
CA ALA A 110 2.79 7.24 17.45
C ALA A 110 2.25 6.21 18.45
N SER A 111 3.13 5.71 19.32
CA SER A 111 2.83 4.71 20.35
C SER A 111 1.95 5.25 21.47
N THR A 112 1.95 6.58 21.66
CA THR A 112 1.17 7.27 22.70
C THR A 112 -0.10 7.94 22.15
N MET A 113 -0.34 7.87 20.85
CA MET A 113 -1.56 8.40 20.24
C MET A 113 -2.80 7.72 20.82
N GLU A 114 -3.79 8.53 21.18
CA GLU A 114 -5.07 8.03 21.69
C GLU A 114 -5.76 7.16 20.63
N LYS A 115 -6.25 5.99 21.06
CA LYS A 115 -6.99 5.08 20.20
C LYS A 115 -8.35 5.68 19.86
N THR A 116 -8.76 5.56 18.61
CA THR A 116 -10.07 6.08 18.20
C THR A 116 -11.18 5.19 18.78
N THR A 117 -12.21 5.81 19.36
CA THR A 117 -13.39 5.06 19.80
C THR A 117 -14.25 4.67 18.60
N MET A 118 -14.41 3.36 18.39
CA MET A 118 -15.13 2.78 17.25
C MET A 118 -16.39 2.06 17.72
N PHE A 119 -17.51 2.20 17.00
CA PHE A 119 -18.78 1.56 17.37
C PHE A 119 -18.85 0.09 16.94
N SER A 120 -18.21 -0.25 15.82
CA SER A 120 -18.21 -1.57 15.19
C SER A 120 -17.00 -2.40 15.64
N VAL A 121 -16.99 -2.83 16.90
CA VAL A 121 -15.85 -3.53 17.52
C VAL A 121 -15.31 -4.69 16.67
N LYS A 122 -16.18 -5.52 16.09
CA LYS A 122 -15.76 -6.68 15.28
C LYS A 122 -15.04 -6.27 14.00
N GLU A 123 -15.62 -5.36 13.23
CA GLU A 123 -15.05 -4.87 11.98
C GLU A 123 -13.81 -4.01 12.21
N HIS A 124 -13.77 -3.27 13.33
CA HIS A 124 -12.58 -2.55 13.75
C HIS A 124 -11.42 -3.51 14.09
N ASN A 125 -11.66 -4.59 14.84
CA ASN A 125 -10.63 -5.60 15.11
C ASN A 125 -10.15 -6.29 13.82
N LEU A 126 -11.06 -6.58 12.87
CA LEU A 126 -10.67 -7.10 11.56
C LEU A 126 -9.76 -6.12 10.82
N PHE A 127 -10.08 -4.83 10.85
CA PHE A 127 -9.27 -3.78 10.24
C PHE A 127 -7.87 -3.69 10.85
N ILE A 128 -7.75 -3.74 12.19
CA ILE A 128 -6.46 -3.78 12.88
C ILE A 128 -5.65 -5.01 12.43
N ASN A 129 -6.25 -6.21 12.47
CA ASN A 129 -5.54 -7.43 12.08
C ASN A 129 -5.06 -7.40 10.63
N ARG A 130 -5.83 -6.82 9.70
CA ARG A 130 -5.38 -6.66 8.30
C ARG A 130 -4.30 -5.60 8.14
N SER A 131 -4.29 -4.57 8.97
CA SER A 131 -3.17 -3.63 9.06
C SER A 131 -1.90 -4.35 9.48
N GLU A 132 -1.95 -5.11 10.57
CA GLU A 132 -0.81 -5.89 11.07
C GLU A 132 -0.31 -6.90 10.03
N GLU A 133 -1.21 -7.61 9.34
CA GLU A 133 -0.83 -8.53 8.25
C GLU A 133 -0.10 -7.83 7.10
N LYS A 134 -0.58 -6.63 6.69
CA LYS A 134 0.04 -5.83 5.64
C LYS A 134 1.45 -5.41 6.03
N TRP A 135 1.61 -4.84 7.22
CA TRP A 135 2.91 -4.36 7.70
C TRP A 135 3.89 -5.49 8.02
N SER A 136 3.39 -6.64 8.49
CA SER A 136 4.20 -7.85 8.63
C SER A 136 4.71 -8.37 7.28
N ALA A 137 3.92 -8.23 6.21
CA ALA A 137 4.36 -8.56 4.85
C ALA A 137 5.41 -7.57 4.32
N GLN A 138 5.24 -6.27 4.58
CA GLN A 138 6.26 -5.27 4.27
C GLN A 138 7.58 -5.56 4.99
N LYS A 139 7.54 -5.93 6.28
CA LYS A 139 8.73 -6.27 7.05
C LYS A 139 9.49 -7.45 6.43
N ARG A 140 8.80 -8.52 6.04
CA ARG A 140 9.42 -9.65 5.33
C ARG A 140 10.00 -9.24 3.97
N LEU A 141 9.30 -8.38 3.23
CA LEU A 141 9.81 -7.85 1.97
C LEU A 141 11.12 -7.08 2.18
N ASN A 142 11.20 -6.25 3.22
CA ASN A 142 12.43 -5.53 3.60
C ASN A 142 13.56 -6.49 4.03
N GLU A 143 13.24 -7.60 4.72
CA GLU A 143 14.23 -8.62 5.09
C GLU A 143 14.82 -9.34 3.86
N VAL A 144 13.97 -9.71 2.90
CA VAL A 144 14.41 -10.33 1.65
C VAL A 144 15.23 -9.33 0.82
N GLU A 145 14.80 -8.07 0.76
CA GLU A 145 15.56 -6.99 0.12
C GLU A 145 16.97 -6.85 0.68
N LYS A 146 17.10 -6.88 2.01
CA LYS A 146 18.39 -6.79 2.68
C LYS A 146 19.30 -7.96 2.31
N LYS A 147 18.78 -9.19 2.30
CA LYS A 147 19.53 -10.39 1.89
C LYS A 147 19.99 -10.26 0.43
N TYR A 148 19.07 -9.85 -0.43
CA TYR A 148 19.32 -9.67 -1.86
C TYR A 148 20.50 -8.73 -2.09
N PHE A 149 20.45 -7.51 -1.52
CA PHE A 149 21.47 -6.49 -1.72
C PHE A 149 22.78 -6.70 -0.96
N ALA A 150 22.80 -7.58 0.05
CA ALA A 150 24.05 -8.00 0.68
C ALA A 150 24.84 -8.98 -0.21
N GLN A 151 24.16 -9.64 -1.15
CA GLN A 151 24.71 -10.69 -2.01
C GLN A 151 24.99 -10.23 -3.45
N THR A 152 24.41 -9.11 -3.89
CA THR A 152 24.63 -8.54 -5.23
C THR A 152 25.78 -7.53 -5.23
N GLU A 153 26.74 -7.69 -6.14
CA GLU A 153 27.69 -6.62 -6.48
C GLU A 153 26.91 -5.45 -7.12
N GLN A 154 27.23 -4.21 -6.72
CA GLN A 154 26.60 -3.03 -7.29
C GLN A 154 26.98 -2.89 -8.76
N ASN A 155 26.00 -3.10 -9.65
CA ASN A 155 26.17 -2.80 -11.06
C ASN A 155 25.82 -1.32 -11.29
N GLU A 156 26.84 -0.51 -11.59
CA GLU A 156 26.66 0.82 -12.19
C GLU A 156 26.01 0.65 -13.57
N ASN A 157 24.67 0.56 -13.58
CA ASN A 157 23.92 0.33 -14.79
C ASN A 157 23.89 1.61 -15.63
N LYS A 158 24.31 1.50 -16.90
CA LYS A 158 24.25 2.60 -17.90
C LYS A 158 22.81 3.11 -18.18
N ASN A 159 21.79 2.47 -17.63
CA ASN A 159 20.37 2.79 -17.85
C ASN A 159 19.61 3.32 -16.61
N GLN A 160 20.31 3.73 -15.55
CA GLN A 160 19.72 4.23 -14.29
C GLN A 160 18.62 5.30 -14.51
N ARG A 161 18.80 6.21 -15.49
CA ARG A 161 17.79 7.23 -15.83
C ARG A 161 16.48 6.61 -16.32
N LYS A 162 16.53 5.57 -17.15
CA LYS A 162 15.34 4.89 -17.67
C LYS A 162 14.60 4.17 -16.52
N VAL A 163 15.35 3.46 -15.67
CA VAL A 163 14.79 2.77 -14.50
C VAL A 163 14.13 3.76 -13.54
N LEU A 164 14.75 4.92 -13.28
CA LEU A 164 14.15 5.97 -12.47
C LEU A 164 12.86 6.53 -13.08
N GLN A 165 12.80 6.69 -14.41
CA GLN A 165 11.59 7.12 -15.12
C GLN A 165 10.46 6.09 -14.99
N GLU A 166 10.77 4.81 -15.20
CA GLU A 166 9.81 3.70 -15.07
C GLU A 166 9.28 3.59 -13.63
N PHE A 167 10.16 3.68 -12.63
CA PHE A 167 9.78 3.75 -11.23
C PHE A 167 8.87 4.96 -10.94
N THR A 168 9.27 6.15 -11.37
CA THR A 168 8.49 7.38 -11.17
C THR A 168 7.09 7.27 -11.78
N GLN A 169 7.00 6.72 -13.00
CA GLN A 169 5.73 6.48 -13.67
C GLN A 169 4.85 5.50 -12.89
N SER A 170 5.39 4.34 -12.49
CA SER A 170 4.64 3.34 -11.70
C SER A 170 4.11 3.92 -10.38
N TYR A 171 4.90 4.76 -9.71
CA TYR A 171 4.51 5.42 -8.47
C TYR A 171 3.37 6.42 -8.71
N ASN A 172 3.47 7.24 -9.77
CA ASN A 172 2.41 8.18 -10.14
C ASN A 172 1.13 7.45 -10.58
N ASP A 173 1.23 6.31 -11.26
CA ASP A 173 0.08 5.48 -11.64
C ASP A 173 -0.64 4.91 -10.42
N VAL A 174 0.10 4.41 -9.42
CA VAL A 174 -0.46 3.99 -8.13
C VAL A 174 -1.20 5.16 -7.46
N TYR A 175 -0.58 6.34 -7.41
CA TYR A 175 -1.21 7.52 -6.79
C TYR A 175 -2.52 7.92 -7.50
N ASN A 176 -2.51 7.94 -8.83
CA ASN A 176 -3.70 8.20 -9.64
C ASN A 176 -4.79 7.14 -9.40
N GLN A 177 -4.40 5.88 -9.24
CA GLN A 177 -5.33 4.80 -8.92
C GLN A 177 -5.94 4.96 -7.52
N PHE A 178 -5.18 5.41 -6.50
CA PHE A 178 -5.74 5.75 -5.20
C PHE A 178 -6.88 6.79 -5.32
N PHE A 179 -6.72 7.81 -6.16
CA PHE A 179 -7.76 8.82 -6.37
C PHE A 179 -9.03 8.21 -6.99
N LYS A 180 -8.90 7.30 -7.96
CA LYS A 180 -10.04 6.57 -8.54
C LYS A 180 -10.73 5.68 -7.50
N VAL A 181 -9.94 4.90 -6.75
CA VAL A 181 -10.43 4.01 -5.68
C VAL A 181 -11.17 4.79 -4.60
N LYS A 182 -10.71 5.98 -4.22
CA LYS A 182 -11.41 6.86 -3.28
C LYS A 182 -12.84 7.14 -3.72
N ASN A 183 -13.04 7.55 -4.97
CA ASN A 183 -14.37 7.90 -5.47
C ASN A 183 -15.31 6.69 -5.50
N LEU A 184 -14.79 5.53 -5.91
CA LEU A 184 -15.53 4.27 -5.88
C LEU A 184 -15.86 3.83 -4.45
N LEU A 185 -14.92 3.99 -3.52
CA LEU A 185 -15.09 3.64 -2.11
C LEU A 185 -16.24 4.45 -1.49
N MET A 186 -16.23 5.78 -1.66
CA MET A 186 -17.29 6.65 -1.14
C MET A 186 -18.67 6.27 -1.74
N LYS A 187 -18.73 6.08 -3.07
CA LYS A 187 -19.96 5.65 -3.77
C LYS A 187 -20.49 4.30 -3.26
N ALA A 188 -19.61 3.32 -3.06
CA ALA A 188 -19.97 1.99 -2.57
C ALA A 188 -20.45 2.04 -1.10
N VAL A 189 -19.84 2.86 -0.25
CA VAL A 189 -20.25 3.06 1.15
C VAL A 189 -21.64 3.69 1.22
N GLU A 190 -21.88 4.76 0.47
CA GLU A 190 -23.20 5.39 0.40
C GLU A 190 -24.27 4.41 -0.08
N THR A 191 -23.95 3.62 -1.12
CA THR A 191 -24.89 2.66 -1.70
C THR A 191 -25.19 1.53 -0.71
N ALA A 192 -24.18 1.01 0.00
CA ALA A 192 -24.34 0.02 1.05
C ALA A 192 -25.22 0.53 2.19
N ASN A 193 -24.99 1.76 2.65
CA ASN A 193 -25.78 2.38 3.72
C ASN A 193 -27.24 2.62 3.30
N LYS A 194 -27.47 3.11 2.08
CA LYS A 194 -28.82 3.28 1.51
C LYS A 194 -29.54 1.93 1.43
N TYR A 195 -28.88 0.89 0.95
CA TYR A 195 -29.43 -0.47 0.90
C TYR A 195 -29.81 -0.99 2.29
N ARG A 196 -28.92 -0.86 3.29
CA ARG A 196 -29.16 -1.38 4.65
C ARG A 196 -30.28 -0.65 5.39
N LYS A 197 -30.40 0.66 5.21
CA LYS A 197 -31.43 1.51 5.84
C LYS A 197 -32.81 1.42 5.15
N SER A 198 -32.87 0.98 3.89
CA SER A 198 -34.13 0.93 3.13
C SER A 198 -35.05 -0.21 3.56
N SER A 199 -36.35 0.09 3.63
CA SER A 199 -37.42 -0.92 3.74
C SER A 199 -37.67 -1.68 2.43
N ASN A 200 -37.23 -1.15 1.28
CA ASN A 200 -37.38 -1.78 -0.04
C ASN A 200 -36.03 -2.22 -0.61
N ARG A 201 -35.39 -3.18 0.08
CA ARG A 201 -34.05 -3.70 -0.25
C ARG A 201 -33.98 -4.31 -1.66
N GLY A 202 -35.05 -4.94 -2.13
CA GLY A 202 -35.09 -5.61 -3.44
C GLY A 202 -34.73 -4.69 -4.61
N ARG A 203 -35.18 -3.42 -4.59
CA ARG A 203 -34.86 -2.44 -5.63
C ARG A 203 -33.42 -1.91 -5.57
N LEU A 204 -32.79 -1.97 -4.41
CA LEU A 204 -31.44 -1.43 -4.19
C LEU A 204 -30.35 -2.51 -4.25
N PHE A 205 -30.72 -3.79 -4.21
CA PHE A 205 -29.77 -4.91 -4.18
C PHE A 205 -28.82 -4.91 -5.38
N ASN A 206 -29.34 -4.72 -6.60
CA ASN A 206 -28.50 -4.70 -7.80
C ASN A 206 -27.48 -3.56 -7.76
N LYS A 207 -27.91 -2.35 -7.36
CA LYS A 207 -27.00 -1.19 -7.21
C LYS A 207 -25.92 -1.44 -6.15
N TYR A 208 -26.31 -1.99 -4.99
CA TYR A 208 -25.36 -2.37 -3.94
C TYR A 208 -24.32 -3.38 -4.46
N ARG A 209 -24.79 -4.44 -5.11
CA ARG A 209 -23.94 -5.49 -5.67
C ARG A 209 -22.99 -4.94 -6.73
N GLU A 210 -23.50 -4.17 -7.70
CA GLU A 210 -22.69 -3.59 -8.78
C GLU A 210 -21.63 -2.63 -8.25
N SER A 211 -21.99 -1.74 -7.31
CA SER A 211 -21.00 -0.84 -6.69
C SER A 211 -19.92 -1.58 -5.90
N GLY A 212 -20.27 -2.70 -5.26
CA GLY A 212 -19.31 -3.53 -4.53
C GLY A 212 -18.36 -4.28 -5.46
N LEU A 213 -18.84 -4.77 -6.62
CA LEU A 213 -18.01 -5.40 -7.65
C LEU A 213 -17.05 -4.39 -8.28
N GLU A 214 -17.56 -3.21 -8.68
CA GLU A 214 -16.75 -2.13 -9.25
C GLU A 214 -15.62 -1.69 -8.28
N LEU A 215 -15.92 -1.58 -6.99
CA LEU A 215 -14.91 -1.28 -5.98
C LEU A 215 -13.90 -2.43 -5.80
N ASN A 216 -14.36 -3.67 -5.78
CA ASN A 216 -13.49 -4.84 -5.62
C ASN A 216 -12.48 -4.95 -6.76
N ASP A 217 -12.92 -4.71 -8.00
CA ASP A 217 -12.03 -4.74 -9.17
C ASP A 217 -10.99 -3.62 -9.06
N ALA A 218 -11.40 -2.42 -8.67
CA ALA A 218 -10.47 -1.31 -8.45
C ALA A 218 -9.47 -1.55 -7.31
N PHE A 219 -9.88 -2.26 -6.24
CA PHE A 219 -8.96 -2.71 -5.18
C PHE A 219 -7.95 -3.73 -5.68
N TYR A 220 -8.38 -4.67 -6.52
CA TYR A 220 -7.50 -5.65 -7.13
C TYR A 220 -6.47 -4.98 -8.04
N ASP A 221 -6.91 -4.06 -8.90
CA ASP A 221 -6.02 -3.28 -9.78
C ASP A 221 -5.01 -2.46 -8.97
N LEU A 222 -5.45 -1.77 -7.92
CA LEU A 222 -4.57 -0.99 -7.05
C LEU A 222 -3.52 -1.88 -6.37
N ALA A 223 -3.91 -3.04 -5.86
CA ALA A 223 -2.98 -3.98 -5.23
C ALA A 223 -1.94 -4.50 -6.23
N ASN A 224 -2.34 -4.82 -7.46
CA ASN A 224 -1.42 -5.23 -8.52
C ASN A 224 -0.45 -4.09 -8.89
N MET A 225 -0.94 -2.85 -9.04
CA MET A 225 -0.10 -1.69 -9.31
C MET A 225 0.90 -1.43 -8.18
N ILE A 226 0.53 -1.64 -6.92
CA ILE A 226 1.46 -1.57 -5.78
C ILE A 226 2.53 -2.65 -5.90
N GLY A 227 2.16 -3.88 -6.28
CA GLY A 227 3.13 -4.95 -6.53
C GLY A 227 4.13 -4.60 -7.64
N GLU A 228 3.65 -4.03 -8.75
CA GLU A 228 4.51 -3.54 -9.84
C GLU A 228 5.41 -2.37 -9.37
N ALA A 229 4.89 -1.43 -8.58
CA ALA A 229 5.68 -0.34 -8.05
C ALA A 229 6.79 -0.84 -7.09
N GLU A 230 6.52 -1.86 -6.27
CA GLU A 230 7.57 -2.52 -5.46
C GLU A 230 8.59 -3.23 -6.36
N TYR A 231 8.16 -3.90 -7.42
CA TYR A 231 9.07 -4.51 -8.40
C TYR A 231 10.01 -3.46 -9.01
N ARG A 232 9.48 -2.32 -9.49
CA ARG A 232 10.27 -1.21 -10.03
C ARG A 232 11.17 -0.55 -8.98
N ARG A 233 10.73 -0.50 -7.72
CA ARG A 233 11.55 -0.01 -6.61
C ARG A 233 12.79 -0.87 -6.44
N PHE A 234 12.65 -2.20 -6.48
CA PHE A 234 13.79 -3.12 -6.43
C PHE A 234 14.74 -2.91 -7.62
N GLU A 235 14.21 -2.79 -8.84
CA GLU A 235 15.03 -2.50 -10.03
C GLU A 235 15.81 -1.20 -9.89
N LEU A 236 15.18 -0.13 -9.39
CA LEU A 236 15.85 1.12 -9.09
C LEU A 236 16.94 0.94 -8.03
N CYS A 237 16.61 0.29 -6.92
CA CYS A 237 17.56 0.06 -5.82
C CYS A 237 18.78 -0.76 -6.26
N LYS A 238 18.70 -1.66 -7.24
CA LYS A 238 19.90 -2.33 -7.80
C LYS A 238 20.92 -1.35 -8.39
N THR A 239 20.44 -0.25 -8.96
CA THR A 239 21.27 0.73 -9.67
C THR A 239 21.85 1.82 -8.76
N LEU A 240 21.40 1.90 -7.51
CA LEU A 240 21.74 2.98 -6.59
C LEU A 240 22.86 2.57 -5.61
N PRO A 241 23.79 3.50 -5.29
CA PRO A 241 24.69 3.38 -4.15
C PRO A 241 23.94 3.19 -2.83
N SER A 242 24.62 2.66 -1.80
CA SER A 242 23.96 2.32 -0.54
C SER A 242 23.29 3.52 0.15
N GLU A 243 23.92 4.69 0.11
CA GLU A 243 23.38 5.95 0.65
C GLU A 243 22.09 6.37 -0.08
N GLU A 244 22.09 6.34 -1.42
CA GLU A 244 20.94 6.74 -2.23
C GLU A 244 19.77 5.76 -2.11
N ARG A 245 20.04 4.46 -2.02
CA ARG A 245 19.01 3.44 -1.70
C ARG A 245 18.32 3.77 -0.38
N PHE A 246 19.12 4.03 0.65
CA PHE A 246 18.63 4.34 1.99
C PHE A 246 17.73 5.58 2.00
N THR A 247 18.18 6.68 1.38
CA THR A 247 17.36 7.90 1.26
C THR A 247 16.08 7.67 0.44
N THR A 248 16.16 6.88 -0.64
CA THR A 248 14.99 6.52 -1.45
C THR A 248 13.96 5.77 -0.62
N MET A 249 14.39 4.77 0.17
CA MET A 249 13.51 3.98 1.02
C MET A 249 12.82 4.81 2.11
N LEU A 250 13.57 5.68 2.80
CA LEU A 250 12.97 6.56 3.80
C LEU A 250 11.94 7.52 3.21
N ASN A 251 12.21 8.11 2.04
CA ASN A 251 11.26 8.98 1.36
C ASN A 251 9.97 8.25 0.96
N LEU A 252 10.06 6.96 0.62
CA LEU A 252 8.88 6.15 0.30
C LEU A 252 8.08 5.79 1.55
N MET A 253 8.74 5.49 2.66
CA MET A 253 8.08 5.23 3.95
C MET A 253 7.32 6.46 4.48
N ASP A 254 7.88 7.66 4.34
CA ASP A 254 7.21 8.92 4.71
C ASP A 254 5.92 9.18 3.90
N ASN A 255 5.73 8.49 2.77
CA ASN A 255 4.49 8.55 1.97
C ASN A 255 3.46 7.46 2.31
N GLY A 256 3.72 6.59 3.30
CA GLY A 256 2.86 5.45 3.65
C GLY A 256 1.42 5.83 4.04
N GLU A 257 1.22 7.05 4.54
CA GLU A 257 -0.11 7.55 4.93
C GLU A 257 -1.07 7.79 3.75
N ILE A 258 -0.59 7.68 2.51
CA ILE A 258 -1.41 7.87 1.30
C ILE A 258 -2.68 7.01 1.32
N THR A 259 -2.60 5.80 1.89
CA THR A 259 -3.73 4.88 1.98
C THR A 259 -4.89 5.49 2.76
N CYS A 260 -4.62 6.25 3.82
CA CYS A 260 -5.65 6.91 4.61
C CYS A 260 -6.25 8.13 3.92
N LYS A 261 -5.57 8.72 2.92
CA LYS A 261 -6.15 9.80 2.11
C LYS A 261 -7.40 9.34 1.35
N LEU A 262 -7.58 8.03 1.11
CA LEU A 262 -8.84 7.47 0.59
C LEU A 262 -10.08 7.94 1.37
N LEU A 263 -9.90 8.27 2.65
CA LEU A 263 -10.98 8.72 3.54
C LEU A 263 -11.00 10.22 3.76
N ASP A 264 -9.99 10.95 3.30
CA ASP A 264 -9.87 12.40 3.48
C ASP A 264 -10.88 13.14 2.60
N LYS A 265 -11.81 13.85 3.22
CA LYS A 265 -12.83 14.65 2.53
C LYS A 265 -12.24 15.83 1.75
N ASN A 266 -11.05 16.31 2.14
CA ASN A 266 -10.40 17.48 1.56
C ASN A 266 -9.54 17.15 0.33
N TRP A 267 -9.31 15.87 0.02
CA TRP A 267 -8.54 15.47 -1.16
C TRP A 267 -9.40 15.54 -2.45
N LEU A 268 -9.66 16.75 -2.92
CA LEU A 268 -10.64 17.04 -3.99
C LEU A 268 -10.09 16.89 -5.42
N VAL A 269 -8.78 16.99 -5.58
CA VAL A 269 -8.09 16.90 -6.88
C VAL A 269 -7.00 15.85 -6.82
N PRO A 270 -6.69 15.17 -7.95
CA PRO A 270 -5.46 14.38 -8.05
C PRO A 270 -4.27 15.26 -7.66
N PRO A 271 -3.25 14.72 -6.97
CA PRO A 271 -2.05 15.49 -6.68
C PRO A 271 -1.34 15.86 -8.00
N PRO A 272 -0.40 16.83 -7.95
CA PRO A 272 0.61 16.94 -9.00
C PRO A 272 1.46 15.67 -9.07
N GLU A 273 2.00 15.39 -10.26
CA GLU A 273 2.96 14.30 -10.47
C GLU A 273 4.15 14.44 -9.51
N VAL A 274 4.54 13.33 -8.88
CA VAL A 274 5.75 13.28 -8.06
C VAL A 274 6.95 13.17 -8.98
N VAL A 275 7.96 14.02 -8.76
CA VAL A 275 9.20 14.05 -9.52
C VAL A 275 10.36 13.68 -8.61
N PHE A 276 10.94 12.50 -8.82
CA PHE A 276 12.11 12.01 -8.07
C PHE A 276 13.46 12.55 -8.64
N SER A 277 13.49 13.81 -9.10
CA SER A 277 14.65 14.38 -9.81
C SER A 277 15.90 14.65 -8.95
N GLY A 278 15.79 14.55 -7.62
CA GLY A 278 16.86 14.85 -6.67
C GLY A 278 17.67 13.64 -6.19
N LEU A 279 17.29 12.41 -6.56
CA LEU A 279 17.96 11.19 -6.06
C LEU A 279 19.31 10.91 -6.73
N MET A 280 19.61 11.56 -7.86
CA MET A 280 20.86 11.38 -8.61
C MET A 280 21.84 12.48 -8.21
N LYS A 281 22.78 12.24 -7.29
CA LYS A 281 23.95 13.13 -7.18
C LYS A 281 24.68 13.04 -8.53
N LYS A 282 24.98 14.18 -9.15
CA LYS A 282 25.88 14.21 -10.31
C LYS A 282 27.20 13.58 -9.89
N SER A 283 27.48 12.36 -10.35
CA SER A 283 28.83 11.82 -10.38
C SER A 283 29.67 12.78 -11.23
N SER A 284 30.40 13.66 -10.57
CA SER A 284 31.43 14.51 -11.17
C SER A 284 32.74 13.77 -11.21
#